data_AF-A0A2E7D7N8-F1
#
_entry.id   AF-A0A2E7D7N8-F1
#
_cell.length_a   1.000
_cell.length_b   1.000
_cell.length_c   1.000
_cell.angle_alpha   90.00
_cell.angle_beta   90.00
_cell.angle_gamma   90.00
#
_symmetry.space_group_name_H-M   'P 1'
#
loop_
_entity.id
_entity.type
_entity.pdbx_description
1 polymer ?
#
loop_
_entity_poly.entity_id
_entity_poly.type
_entity_poly.pdbx_seq_one_letter_code
_entity_poly.pdbx_strand_id
1 'polypeptide(L)'
;MFKRQFIPVIFKLSEKAAMMVDFLTSQIYTIPSFIIYMTGLVLALTRWNRHPKVSMFAAGGFALMLFSLLIYAGLMYCQLNYRNGAPADFAQILGIVTFAGRGISAIAWIMLLFAVYGWRHPDSDPWND
;
A
#
# COMPACT_ATOMS: atom_id res chain seq x y z
N MET A 1 -48.10 -5.88 -18.63
CA MET A 1 -46.89 -6.70 -18.90
C MET A 1 -45.56 -6.03 -18.44
N PHE A 2 -45.57 -4.86 -17.79
CA PHE A 2 -44.35 -4.07 -17.50
C PHE A 2 -43.66 -4.33 -16.13
N LYS A 3 -44.29 -5.07 -15.20
CA LYS A 3 -43.80 -5.21 -13.81
C LYS A 3 -42.64 -6.19 -13.60
N ARG A 4 -42.33 -7.10 -14.55
CA ARG A 4 -41.33 -8.17 -14.32
C ARG A 4 -39.88 -7.77 -14.60
N GLN A 5 -39.61 -6.70 -15.34
CA GLN A 5 -38.22 -6.31 -15.68
C GLN A 5 -37.56 -5.37 -14.66
N PHE A 6 -38.31 -4.71 -13.78
CA PHE A 6 -37.74 -3.74 -12.83
C PHE A 6 -37.08 -4.36 -11.60
N ILE A 7 -37.58 -5.50 -11.13
CA ILE A 7 -37.07 -6.20 -9.93
C ILE A 7 -35.56 -6.57 -10.05
N PRO A 8 -35.07 -7.15 -11.17
CA PRO A 8 -33.65 -7.52 -11.27
C PRO A 8 -32.70 -6.31 -11.34
N VAL A 9 -33.17 -5.14 -11.77
CA VAL A 9 -32.33 -3.93 -11.85
C VAL A 9 -32.08 -3.34 -10.47
N ILE A 10 -33.12 -3.23 -9.64
CA ILE A 10 -33.02 -2.70 -8.28
C ILE A 10 -32.10 -3.57 -7.42
N PHE A 11 -32.22 -4.90 -7.55
CA PHE A 11 -31.37 -5.85 -6.82
C PHE A 11 -29.87 -5.72 -7.19
N LYS A 12 -29.55 -5.64 -8.48
CA LYS A 12 -28.16 -5.43 -8.94
C LYS A 12 -27.57 -4.10 -8.46
N LEU A 13 -28.38 -3.06 -8.35
CA LEU A 13 -27.94 -1.76 -7.84
C LEU A 13 -27.63 -1.83 -6.33
N SER A 14 -28.46 -2.52 -5.54
CA SER A 14 -28.19 -2.69 -4.11
C SER A 14 -26.94 -3.52 -3.83
N GLU A 15 -26.68 -4.56 -4.62
CA GLU A 15 -25.45 -5.37 -4.47
C GLU A 15 -24.19 -4.55 -4.76
N LYS A 16 -24.20 -3.73 -5.82
CA LYS A 16 -23.08 -2.83 -6.14
C LYS A 16 -22.84 -1.80 -5.04
N ALA A 17 -23.91 -1.24 -4.47
CA ALA A 17 -23.80 -0.29 -3.37
C ALA A 17 -23.18 -0.96 -2.12
N ALA A 18 -23.60 -2.18 -1.77
CA ALA A 18 -23.02 -2.92 -0.65
C ALA A 18 -21.53 -3.21 -0.86
N MET A 19 -21.13 -3.68 -2.05
CA MET A 19 -19.72 -3.90 -2.39
C MET A 19 -18.89 -2.62 -2.31
N MET A 20 -19.46 -1.49 -2.75
CA MET A 20 -18.79 -0.19 -2.67
C MET A 20 -18.62 0.26 -1.22
N VAL A 21 -19.62 0.04 -0.36
CA VAL A 21 -19.52 0.36 1.08
C VAL A 21 -18.44 -0.51 1.73
N ASP A 22 -18.44 -1.83 1.50
CA ASP A 22 -17.41 -2.74 2.04
C ASP A 22 -16.01 -2.32 1.61
N PHE A 23 -15.84 -1.96 0.34
CA PHE A 23 -14.58 -1.43 -0.17
C PHE A 23 -14.19 -0.13 0.54
N LEU A 24 -15.08 0.85 0.63
CA LEU A 24 -14.78 2.13 1.27
C LEU A 24 -14.44 1.97 2.76
N THR A 25 -15.18 1.15 3.49
CA THR A 25 -14.93 0.87 4.91
C THR A 25 -13.55 0.22 5.11
N SER A 26 -13.14 -0.67 4.20
CA SER A 26 -11.81 -1.28 4.28
C SER A 26 -10.67 -0.27 4.08
N GLN A 27 -10.87 0.75 3.24
CA GLN A 27 -9.84 1.77 2.98
C GLN A 27 -9.66 2.72 4.16
N ILE A 28 -10.63 2.84 5.08
CA ILE A 28 -10.49 3.71 6.26
C ILE A 28 -9.26 3.30 7.09
N TYR A 29 -8.98 2.00 7.18
CA TYR A 29 -7.82 1.49 7.92
C TYR A 29 -6.47 1.73 7.22
N THR A 30 -6.46 2.01 5.91
CA THR A 30 -5.23 2.25 5.15
C THR A 30 -4.87 3.74 5.03
N ILE A 31 -5.82 4.65 5.31
CA ILE A 31 -5.62 6.11 5.26
C ILE A 31 -4.45 6.58 6.16
N PRO A 32 -4.31 6.16 7.43
CA PRO A 32 -3.22 6.63 8.27
C PRO A 32 -1.84 6.26 7.70
N SER A 33 -1.70 5.02 7.21
CA SER A 33 -0.47 4.56 6.57
C SER A 33 -0.18 5.35 5.29
N PHE A 34 -1.19 5.63 4.47
CA PHE A 34 -1.05 6.44 3.26
C PHE A 34 -0.52 7.85 3.58
N ILE A 35 -1.08 8.50 4.61
CA ILE A 35 -0.62 9.83 5.06
C ILE A 35 0.86 9.76 5.46
N ILE A 36 1.25 8.78 6.27
CA ILE A 36 2.65 8.62 6.71
C ILE A 36 3.59 8.45 5.52
N TYR A 37 3.24 7.59 4.55
CA TYR A 37 4.10 7.35 3.39
C TYR A 37 4.20 8.58 2.48
N MET A 38 3.09 9.29 2.25
CA MET A 38 3.09 10.53 1.49
C MET A 38 3.93 11.62 2.16
N THR A 39 3.75 11.85 3.46
CA THR A 39 4.54 12.83 4.20
C THR A 39 6.02 12.46 4.22
N GLY A 40 6.34 11.19 4.45
CA GLY A 40 7.71 10.67 4.40
C GLY A 40 8.38 10.89 3.04
N LEU A 41 7.65 10.63 1.96
CA LEU A 41 8.12 10.84 0.59
C LEU A 41 8.38 12.33 0.31
N VAL A 42 7.44 13.21 0.69
CA VAL A 42 7.60 14.67 0.54
C VAL A 42 8.79 15.18 1.34
N LEU A 43 8.99 14.71 2.58
CA LEU A 43 10.15 15.07 3.39
C LEU A 43 11.47 14.58 2.78
N ALA A 44 11.49 13.37 2.22
CA ALA A 44 12.67 12.82 1.55
C ALA A 44 13.06 13.66 0.31
N LEU A 45 12.07 14.05 -0.50
CA LEU A 45 12.27 14.86 -1.71
C LEU A 45 12.67 16.31 -1.38
N THR A 46 12.03 16.95 -0.40
CA THR A 46 12.36 18.33 0.00
C THR A 46 13.76 18.46 0.60
N ARG A 47 14.27 17.43 1.29
CA ARG A 47 15.62 17.43 1.87
C ARG A 47 16.71 16.88 0.94
N TRP A 48 16.38 16.57 -0.31
CA TRP A 48 17.30 15.92 -1.25
C TRP A 48 18.62 16.66 -1.44
N ASN A 49 18.59 17.99 -1.50
CA ASN A 49 19.80 18.81 -1.74
C ASN A 49 20.82 18.75 -0.58
N ARG A 50 20.42 18.37 0.64
CA ARG A 50 21.33 18.32 1.79
C ARG A 50 22.04 16.96 1.90
N HIS A 51 21.31 15.86 1.71
CA HIS A 51 21.83 14.51 1.85
C HIS A 51 21.28 13.59 0.76
N PRO A 52 21.76 13.69 -0.49
CA PRO A 52 21.14 13.03 -1.65
C PRO A 52 21.10 11.50 -1.51
N LYS A 53 22.13 10.90 -0.90
CA LYS A 53 22.19 9.44 -0.70
C LYS A 53 21.12 8.97 0.30
N VAL A 54 20.98 9.65 1.44
CA VAL A 54 19.96 9.32 2.48
C VAL A 54 18.56 9.51 1.93
N SER A 55 18.32 10.65 1.27
CA SER A 55 17.03 10.97 0.66
C SER A 55 16.64 9.96 -0.43
N MET A 56 17.59 9.43 -1.20
CA MET A 56 17.32 8.41 -2.22
C MET A 56 16.81 7.10 -1.60
N PHE A 57 17.44 6.60 -0.53
CA PHE A 57 16.96 5.41 0.16
C PHE A 57 15.61 5.63 0.84
N ALA A 58 15.41 6.78 1.49
CA ALA A 58 14.14 7.12 2.12
C ALA A 58 13.01 7.23 1.09
N ALA A 59 13.23 7.97 0.00
CA ALA A 59 12.24 8.14 -1.06
C ALA A 59 11.91 6.79 -1.72
N GLY A 60 12.92 5.96 -2.00
CA GLY A 60 12.71 4.61 -2.53
C GLY A 60 11.90 3.72 -1.60
N GLY A 61 12.20 3.73 -0.30
CA GLY A 61 11.45 2.98 0.71
C GLY A 61 9.98 3.41 0.79
N PHE A 62 9.72 4.72 0.88
CA PHE A 62 8.35 5.25 0.90
C PHE A 62 7.59 5.00 -0.40
N ALA A 63 8.26 5.12 -1.55
CA ALA A 63 7.67 4.82 -2.85
C ALA A 63 7.28 3.34 -2.99
N LEU A 64 8.14 2.41 -2.56
CA LEU A 64 7.82 0.98 -2.54
C LEU A 64 6.66 0.65 -1.59
N MET A 65 6.58 1.32 -0.43
CA MET A 65 5.44 1.16 0.48
C MET A 65 4.13 1.65 -0.14
N LEU A 66 4.13 2.80 -0.81
CA LEU A 66 2.97 3.30 -1.55
C LEU A 66 2.56 2.33 -2.66
N PHE A 67 3.53 1.82 -3.41
CA PHE A 67 3.27 0.86 -4.47
C PHE A 67 2.67 -0.44 -3.94
N SER A 68 3.20 -0.97 -2.83
CA SER A 68 2.65 -2.15 -2.14
C SER A 68 1.21 -1.89 -1.70
N LEU A 69 0.91 -0.72 -1.13
CA LEU A 69 -0.43 -0.33 -0.71
C LEU A 69 -1.43 -0.29 -1.89
N LEU A 70 -1.00 0.21 -3.06
CA LEU A 70 -1.81 0.19 -4.28
C LEU A 70 -2.09 -1.23 -4.80
N ILE A 71 -1.08 -2.11 -4.76
CA ILE A 71 -1.27 -3.53 -5.12
C ILE A 71 -2.32 -4.17 -4.21
N TYR A 72 -2.21 -3.98 -2.89
CA TYR A 72 -3.20 -4.53 -1.94
C TYR A 72 -4.60 -3.98 -2.17
N ALA A 73 -4.74 -2.68 -2.43
CA ALA A 73 -6.04 -2.07 -2.76
C ALA A 73 -6.64 -2.68 -4.05
N GLY A 74 -5.82 -2.88 -5.07
CA GLY A 74 -6.23 -3.53 -6.33
C GLY A 74 -6.62 -4.99 -6.13
N LEU A 75 -5.84 -5.75 -5.36
CA LEU A 75 -6.16 -7.14 -5.02
C LEU A 75 -7.50 -7.24 -4.26
N MET A 76 -7.72 -6.36 -3.30
CA MET A 76 -8.96 -6.32 -2.54
C MET A 76 -10.17 -6.00 -3.43
N TYR A 77 -10.02 -5.05 -4.35
CA TYR A 77 -11.04 -4.75 -5.36
C TYR A 77 -11.34 -5.98 -6.25
N CYS A 78 -10.30 -6.66 -6.73
CA CYS A 78 -10.47 -7.92 -7.49
C CYS A 78 -11.20 -8.98 -6.67
N GLN A 79 -10.81 -9.19 -5.41
CA GLN A 79 -11.43 -10.19 -4.53
C GLN A 79 -12.92 -9.93 -4.31
N LEU A 80 -13.33 -8.68 -4.13
CA LEU A 80 -14.74 -8.30 -3.99
C LEU A 80 -15.55 -8.61 -5.26
N ASN A 81 -14.96 -8.41 -6.45
CA ASN A 81 -15.62 -8.70 -7.73
C ASN A 81 -15.76 -10.21 -8.02
N TYR A 82 -14.84 -11.04 -7.53
CA TYR A 82 -14.85 -12.50 -7.80
C TYR A 82 -15.53 -13.35 -6.71
N ARG A 83 -16.15 -12.74 -5.70
CA ARG A 83 -16.72 -13.42 -4.52
C ARG A 83 -17.74 -14.53 -4.83
N ASN A 84 -18.43 -14.47 -5.97
CA ASN A 84 -19.52 -15.41 -6.32
C ASN A 84 -19.13 -16.52 -7.30
N GLY A 85 -17.85 -16.70 -7.61
CA GLY A 85 -17.42 -17.74 -8.56
C GLY A 85 -15.93 -17.74 -8.85
N ALA A 86 -15.10 -17.34 -7.89
CA ALA A 86 -13.66 -17.28 -8.08
C ALA A 86 -13.12 -18.67 -8.51
N PRO A 87 -12.40 -18.75 -9.64
CA PRO A 87 -11.70 -19.98 -10.02
C PRO A 87 -10.66 -20.33 -8.93
N ALA A 88 -10.41 -21.62 -8.73
CA ALA A 88 -9.37 -22.09 -7.79
C ALA A 88 -8.00 -21.42 -8.03
N ASP A 89 -7.70 -21.09 -9.29
CA ASP A 89 -6.48 -20.39 -9.70
C ASP A 89 -6.35 -18.98 -9.09
N PHE A 90 -7.45 -18.32 -8.76
CA PHE A 90 -7.43 -16.98 -8.18
C PHE A 90 -6.79 -16.97 -6.78
N ALA A 91 -7.02 -18.02 -5.99
CA ALA A 91 -6.41 -18.14 -4.66
C ALA A 91 -4.88 -18.28 -4.77
N GLN A 92 -4.38 -19.02 -5.77
CA GLN A 92 -2.95 -19.17 -6.01
C GLN A 92 -2.31 -17.85 -6.46
N ILE A 93 -2.94 -17.13 -7.38
CA ILE A 93 -2.48 -15.80 -7.83
C ILE A 93 -2.45 -14.84 -6.63
N LEU A 94 -3.51 -14.80 -5.83
CA LEU A 94 -3.58 -13.95 -4.65
C LEU A 94 -2.47 -14.27 -3.65
N GLY A 95 -2.18 -15.56 -3.42
CA GLY A 95 -1.08 -16.03 -2.58
C GLY A 95 0.28 -15.55 -3.08
N ILE A 96 0.57 -15.71 -4.38
CA ILE A 96 1.84 -15.28 -4.99
C ILE A 96 2.00 -13.76 -4.90
N VAL A 97 0.97 -13.00 -5.25
CA VAL A 97 1.05 -11.52 -5.21
C VAL A 97 1.19 -11.02 -3.78
N THR A 98 0.47 -11.60 -2.82
CA THR A 98 0.61 -11.27 -1.39
C THR A 98 2.02 -11.56 -0.90
N PHE A 99 2.57 -12.72 -1.25
CA PHE A 99 3.93 -13.10 -0.89
C PHE A 99 4.97 -12.14 -1.47
N ALA A 100 4.88 -11.83 -2.77
CA ALA A 100 5.74 -10.85 -3.42
C ALA A 100 5.62 -9.45 -2.76
N GLY A 101 4.39 -9.02 -2.45
CA GLY A 101 4.13 -7.76 -1.74
C GLY A 101 4.80 -7.72 -0.36
N ARG A 102 4.81 -8.82 0.40
CA ARG A 102 5.55 -8.92 1.67
C ARG A 102 7.05 -8.77 1.48
N GLY A 103 7.61 -9.38 0.43
CA GLY A 103 9.01 -9.21 0.06
C GLY A 103 9.36 -7.76 -0.26
N ILE A 104 8.54 -7.08 -1.06
CA ILE A 104 8.71 -5.66 -1.39
C ILE A 104 8.67 -4.80 -0.12
N SER A 105 7.71 -5.03 0.78
CA SER A 105 7.62 -4.30 2.04
C SER A 105 8.83 -4.54 2.95
N ALA A 106 9.40 -5.75 2.97
CA ALA A 106 10.62 -6.04 3.72
C ALA A 106 11.82 -5.25 3.18
N ILE A 107 12.01 -5.23 1.85
CA ILE A 107 13.06 -4.43 1.20
C ILE A 107 12.87 -2.95 1.50
N ALA A 108 11.64 -2.45 1.43
CA ALA A 108 11.33 -1.06 1.73
C ALA A 108 11.68 -0.69 3.19
N TRP A 109 11.38 -1.56 4.15
CA TRP A 109 11.80 -1.36 5.55
C TRP A 109 13.31 -1.34 5.71
N ILE A 110 14.02 -2.26 5.06
CA ILE A 110 15.49 -2.29 5.07
C ILE A 110 16.04 -0.97 4.52
N MET A 111 15.52 -0.47 3.40
CA MET A 111 15.93 0.82 2.82
C MET A 111 15.67 1.98 3.78
N LEU A 112 14.51 2.01 4.46
CA LEU A 112 14.20 3.03 5.47
C LEU A 112 15.16 2.96 6.66
N LEU A 113 15.50 1.77 7.15
CA LEU A 113 16.47 1.58 8.22
C LEU A 113 17.87 2.06 7.80
N PHE A 114 18.31 1.74 6.59
CA PHE A 114 19.56 2.26 6.04
C PHE A 114 19.54 3.78 5.93
N ALA A 115 18.41 4.38 5.53
CA ALA A 115 18.29 5.83 5.48
C ALA A 115 18.39 6.48 6.88
N VAL A 116 17.80 5.85 7.91
CA VAL A 116 17.78 6.39 9.28
C VAL A 116 19.12 6.21 10.01
N TYR A 117 19.79 5.07 9.81
CA TYR A 117 20.98 4.70 10.58
C TYR A 117 22.29 4.82 9.79
N GLY A 118 22.26 4.76 8.46
CA GLY A 118 23.47 4.68 7.64
C GLY A 118 24.38 5.92 7.66
N TRP A 119 23.90 7.05 8.20
CA TRP A 119 24.64 8.32 8.20
C TRP A 119 24.90 8.92 9.58
N ARG A 120 24.66 8.15 10.65
CA ARG A 120 25.06 8.56 12.00
C ARG A 120 26.59 8.42 12.11
N HIS A 121 27.30 9.54 12.16
CA HIS A 121 28.72 9.52 12.49
C HIS A 121 28.82 9.23 14.00
N PRO A 122 29.75 8.38 14.47
CA PRO A 122 30.11 8.37 15.86
C PRO A 122 30.69 9.76 16.16
N ASP A 123 30.00 10.53 16.98
CA ASP A 123 30.54 11.78 17.48
C ASP A 123 31.92 11.45 18.08
N SER A 124 32.97 12.13 17.59
CA SER A 124 34.32 11.97 18.11
C SER A 124 34.29 12.36 19.58
N ASP A 125 34.33 11.37 20.46
CA ASP A 125 34.32 11.57 21.90
C ASP A 125 35.51 12.47 22.28
N PRO A 126 35.30 13.67 22.86
CA PRO A 126 36.37 14.61 23.20
C PRO A 126 37.31 14.09 24.30
N TRP A 127 37.05 12.91 24.88
CA TRP A 127 37.88 12.29 25.90
C TRP A 127 38.86 11.23 25.36
N ASN A 128 38.97 11.07 24.04
CA ASN A 128 39.87 10.09 23.38
C ASN A 128 41.24 10.67 22.93
N ASP A 129 41.62 11.85 23.40
CA ASP A 129 42.92 12.49 23.15
C ASP A 129 43.84 12.46 24.38
#